data_AF-A0A4Q1F0B3-F1
#
_entry.id   AF-A0A4Q1F0B3-F1
#
_cell.length_a   1.000
_cell.length_b   1.000
_cell.length_c   1.000
_cell.angle_alpha   90.00
_cell.angle_beta   90.00
_cell.angle_gamma   90.00
#
_symmetry.space_group_name_H-M   'P 1'
#
loop_
_entity.id
_entity.type
_entity.pdbx_description
1 polymer ?
#
loop_
_entity_poly.entity_id
_entity_poly.type
_entity_poly.pdbx_seq_one_letter_code
_entity_poly.pdbx_strand_id
1 'polypeptide(L)'
;MAFHATIFAQKGSYSYCMKAWNFIKYYHPDFAGGKKDADSLFLETIGKVNENTDENTIITLLSKNLNNIFTSAPVIDNPKDILAVNQNFKWYQKNKNISSENKIRLNDIYNHRFVTETEKKDKQSDSKTNEFKKDENLPLAHRLLALAKLQGAIDYLYPHKYLMDKNAEVYFSDLVDQSIHCTSRKDFEIILAKVVSKMEDTHSFRFYDQLNFKNEIFHRLYYPPFDYVIMTDHLLVTKLILPEICSKANIHVGDQITEINGKNISEILKEKKELLSTSNSETFLYLISDFQKNLIWPDNLARKSLKIQSKDKKTYLSDTEFVNFTDKQQLGVVTEYIRNKIRQKQQYTIDHKDIAYFKINDAFAFTNNIPDDKLDEHMDSIFREASSKKLLSLI
;
A
#
# COMPACT_ATOMS: atom_id res chain seq x y z
N MET A 1 -3.36 -19.24 -31.07
CA MET A 1 -4.74 -19.18 -30.51
C MET A 1 -4.94 -20.13 -29.34
N ALA A 2 -4.64 -21.44 -29.43
CA ALA A 2 -4.83 -22.39 -28.33
C ALA A 2 -4.05 -22.05 -27.04
N PHE A 3 -2.74 -21.74 -27.14
CA PHE A 3 -1.91 -21.40 -25.98
C PHE A 3 -2.43 -20.16 -25.21
N HIS A 4 -2.85 -19.12 -25.93
CA HIS A 4 -3.43 -17.93 -25.32
C HIS A 4 -4.78 -18.25 -24.66
N ALA A 5 -5.64 -19.05 -25.29
CA ALA A 5 -6.93 -19.46 -24.71
C ALA A 5 -6.77 -20.27 -23.41
N THR A 6 -5.79 -21.19 -23.37
CA THR A 6 -5.45 -21.96 -22.16
C THR A 6 -4.94 -21.07 -21.03
N ILE A 7 -4.09 -20.08 -21.34
CA ILE A 7 -3.58 -19.10 -20.35
C ILE A 7 -4.71 -18.24 -19.80
N PHE A 8 -5.59 -17.70 -20.67
CA PHE A 8 -6.75 -16.91 -20.24
C PHE A 8 -7.71 -17.73 -19.36
N ALA A 9 -7.91 -19.01 -19.68
CA ALA A 9 -8.74 -19.91 -18.89
C ALA A 9 -8.12 -20.19 -17.50
N GLN A 10 -6.82 -20.47 -17.43
CA GLN A 10 -6.09 -20.69 -16.17
C GLN A 10 -6.13 -19.47 -15.24
N LYS A 11 -5.91 -18.27 -15.81
CA LYS A 11 -6.05 -16.99 -15.13
C LYS A 11 -7.45 -16.79 -14.54
N GLY A 12 -8.48 -17.15 -15.30
CA GLY A 12 -9.88 -17.09 -14.88
C GLY A 12 -10.13 -17.95 -13.63
N SER A 13 -9.71 -19.21 -13.67
CA SER A 13 -9.88 -20.15 -12.55
C SER A 13 -9.16 -19.70 -11.28
N TYR A 14 -7.94 -19.19 -11.38
CA TYR A 14 -7.22 -18.66 -10.20
C TYR A 14 -7.88 -17.41 -9.64
N SER A 15 -8.23 -16.44 -10.50
CA SER A 15 -8.92 -15.22 -10.06
C SER A 15 -10.24 -15.55 -9.36
N TYR A 16 -10.99 -16.51 -9.89
CA TYR A 16 -12.23 -16.97 -9.29
C TYR A 16 -12.01 -17.69 -7.95
N CYS A 17 -10.99 -18.56 -7.87
CA CYS A 17 -10.60 -19.22 -6.62
C CYS A 17 -10.24 -18.21 -5.52
N MET A 18 -9.48 -17.16 -5.85
CA MET A 18 -9.15 -16.07 -4.91
C MET A 18 -10.41 -15.35 -4.42
N LYS A 19 -11.33 -15.04 -5.33
CA LYS A 19 -12.60 -14.36 -5.01
C LYS A 19 -13.52 -15.20 -4.12
N ALA A 20 -13.69 -16.48 -4.46
CA ALA A 20 -14.51 -17.42 -3.69
C ALA A 20 -13.89 -17.74 -2.33
N TRP A 21 -12.56 -17.90 -2.26
CA TRP A 21 -11.86 -18.10 -1.00
C TRP A 21 -11.99 -16.90 -0.07
N ASN A 22 -11.84 -15.66 -0.58
CA ASN A 22 -12.03 -14.47 0.24
C ASN A 22 -13.44 -14.40 0.81
N PHE A 23 -14.47 -14.68 0.00
CA PHE A 23 -15.86 -14.74 0.50
C PHE A 23 -16.00 -15.73 1.67
N ILE A 24 -15.47 -16.94 1.50
CA ILE A 24 -15.54 -17.99 2.51
C ILE A 24 -14.73 -17.60 3.75
N LYS A 25 -13.53 -17.06 3.59
CA LYS A 25 -12.66 -16.59 4.68
C LYS A 25 -13.36 -15.56 5.57
N TYR A 26 -14.03 -14.57 4.97
CA TYR A 26 -14.61 -13.45 5.72
C TYR A 26 -16.01 -13.73 6.28
N TYR A 27 -16.77 -14.67 5.70
CA TYR A 27 -18.15 -14.94 6.15
C TYR A 27 -18.36 -16.28 6.83
N HIS A 28 -17.56 -17.31 6.53
CA HIS A 28 -17.84 -18.65 7.04
C HIS A 28 -17.52 -18.77 8.55
N PRO A 29 -18.47 -19.22 9.39
CA PRO A 29 -18.30 -19.29 10.86
C PRO A 29 -17.07 -20.07 11.35
N ASP A 30 -16.66 -21.11 10.62
CA ASP A 30 -15.46 -21.88 10.97
C ASP A 30 -14.16 -21.06 10.97
N PHE A 31 -14.06 -20.02 10.13
CA PHE A 31 -12.89 -19.12 10.13
C PHE A 31 -13.04 -18.03 11.18
N ALA A 32 -14.22 -17.42 11.28
CA ALA A 32 -14.49 -16.41 12.30
C ALA A 32 -14.29 -16.93 13.73
N GLY A 33 -14.64 -18.20 13.97
CA GLY A 33 -14.42 -18.87 15.26
C GLY A 33 -13.04 -19.51 15.44
N GLY A 34 -12.09 -19.31 14.51
CA GLY A 34 -10.72 -19.83 14.61
C GLY A 34 -10.59 -21.36 14.53
N LYS A 35 -11.62 -22.08 14.06
CA LYS A 35 -11.63 -23.56 13.98
C LYS A 35 -10.80 -24.09 12.82
N LYS A 36 -10.59 -23.26 11.79
CA LYS A 36 -9.89 -23.61 10.56
C LYS A 36 -8.91 -22.49 10.20
N ASP A 37 -7.80 -22.88 9.58
CA ASP A 37 -6.84 -21.94 9.01
C ASP A 37 -7.18 -21.62 7.54
N ALA A 38 -7.43 -20.35 7.26
CA ALA A 38 -7.86 -19.92 5.92
C ALA A 38 -6.76 -20.07 4.87
N ASP A 39 -5.50 -19.82 5.25
CA ASP A 39 -4.35 -19.92 4.34
C ASP A 39 -4.14 -21.37 3.91
N SER A 40 -4.23 -22.33 4.83
CA SER A 40 -4.14 -23.77 4.56
C SER A 40 -5.23 -24.22 3.60
N LEU A 41 -6.49 -23.77 3.79
CA LEU A 41 -7.58 -24.07 2.85
C LEU A 41 -7.27 -23.54 1.44
N PHE A 42 -6.74 -22.32 1.34
CA PHE A 42 -6.37 -21.74 0.04
C PHE A 42 -5.28 -22.56 -0.64
N LEU A 43 -4.20 -22.86 0.08
CA LEU A 43 -3.04 -23.57 -0.47
C LEU A 43 -3.41 -24.99 -0.91
N GLU A 44 -4.24 -25.70 -0.14
CA GLU A 44 -4.74 -27.02 -0.53
C GLU A 44 -5.62 -26.96 -1.78
N THR A 45 -6.46 -25.93 -1.88
CA THR A 45 -7.42 -25.79 -2.98
C THR A 45 -6.74 -25.33 -4.26
N ILE A 46 -5.90 -24.29 -4.20
CA ILE A 46 -5.25 -23.70 -5.36
C ILE A 46 -4.32 -24.70 -6.07
N GLY A 47 -3.72 -25.63 -5.32
CA GLY A 47 -2.91 -26.72 -5.88
C GLY A 47 -3.69 -27.73 -6.73
N LYS A 48 -5.04 -27.74 -6.63
CA LYS A 48 -5.95 -28.59 -7.43
C LYS A 48 -6.62 -27.82 -8.58
N VAL A 49 -6.43 -26.51 -8.66
CA VAL A 49 -7.05 -25.64 -9.68
C VAL A 49 -6.16 -25.54 -10.92
N ASN A 50 -6.77 -25.74 -12.08
CA ASN A 50 -6.17 -25.57 -13.40
C ASN A 50 -7.17 -24.89 -14.36
N GLU A 51 -6.78 -24.70 -15.62
CA GLU A 51 -7.58 -24.07 -16.68
C GLU A 51 -8.94 -24.71 -16.96
N ASN A 52 -9.11 -26.00 -16.61
CA ASN A 52 -10.35 -26.74 -16.83
C ASN A 52 -11.22 -26.82 -15.57
N THR A 53 -10.75 -26.26 -14.46
CA THR A 53 -11.50 -26.27 -13.20
C THR A 53 -12.58 -25.20 -13.23
N ASP A 54 -13.84 -25.61 -13.26
CA ASP A 54 -14.99 -24.71 -13.29
C ASP A 54 -15.33 -24.11 -11.92
N GLU A 55 -16.18 -23.09 -11.93
CA GLU A 55 -16.62 -22.35 -10.75
C GLU A 55 -17.27 -23.24 -9.67
N ASN A 56 -18.05 -24.26 -10.04
CA ASN A 56 -18.71 -25.14 -9.08
C ASN A 56 -17.74 -26.08 -8.40
N THR A 57 -16.77 -26.59 -9.16
CA THR A 57 -15.69 -27.41 -8.61
C THR A 57 -14.88 -26.62 -7.59
N ILE A 58 -14.53 -25.37 -7.89
CA ILE A 58 -13.82 -24.47 -6.96
C ILE A 58 -14.62 -24.25 -5.66
N ILE A 59 -15.91 -23.88 -5.76
CA ILE A 59 -16.76 -23.66 -4.58
C ILE A 59 -16.87 -24.95 -3.75
N THR A 60 -17.01 -26.10 -4.41
CA THR A 60 -17.09 -27.40 -3.73
C THR A 60 -15.80 -27.74 -3.00
N LEU A 61 -14.64 -27.54 -3.62
CA LEU A 61 -13.34 -27.75 -2.97
C LEU A 61 -13.17 -26.87 -1.73
N LEU A 62 -13.49 -25.57 -1.85
CA LEU A 62 -13.37 -24.61 -0.74
C LEU A 62 -14.35 -24.90 0.41
N SER A 63 -15.48 -25.56 0.14
CA SER A 63 -16.52 -25.83 1.14
C SER A 63 -16.45 -27.24 1.74
N LYS A 64 -15.70 -28.16 1.13
CA LYS A 64 -15.75 -29.61 1.43
C LYS A 64 -15.46 -29.96 2.89
N ASN A 65 -14.50 -29.28 3.50
CA ASN A 65 -14.00 -29.59 4.85
C ASN A 65 -14.48 -28.59 5.91
N LEU A 66 -15.55 -27.84 5.60
CA LEU A 66 -16.18 -26.86 6.47
C LEU A 66 -17.53 -27.37 6.99
N ASN A 67 -17.96 -26.84 8.13
CA ASN A 67 -19.30 -27.09 8.64
C ASN A 67 -20.34 -26.31 7.84
N ASN A 68 -21.03 -27.00 6.93
CA ASN A 68 -22.09 -26.43 6.10
C ASN A 68 -23.49 -26.60 6.70
N ILE A 69 -23.61 -27.08 7.95
CA ILE A 69 -24.87 -27.21 8.67
C ILE A 69 -24.96 -26.04 9.66
N PHE A 70 -25.82 -25.09 9.36
CA PHE A 70 -26.06 -23.92 10.19
C PHE A 70 -27.30 -24.13 11.06
N THR A 71 -27.16 -23.93 12.36
CA THR A 71 -28.23 -24.13 13.37
C THR A 71 -28.70 -22.83 13.99
N SER A 72 -27.96 -21.74 13.81
CA SER A 72 -28.33 -20.39 14.27
C SER A 72 -29.36 -19.77 13.33
N ALA A 73 -30.09 -18.77 13.82
CA ALA A 73 -30.94 -17.96 12.96
C ALA A 73 -30.10 -17.14 11.97
N PRO A 74 -30.65 -16.82 10.77
CA PRO A 74 -30.04 -15.85 9.86
C PRO A 74 -29.81 -14.48 10.52
N VAL A 75 -28.67 -13.89 10.21
CA VAL A 75 -28.30 -12.53 10.59
C VAL A 75 -29.14 -11.52 9.80
N ILE A 76 -29.64 -10.50 10.49
CA ILE A 76 -30.37 -9.38 9.89
C ILE A 76 -29.41 -8.19 9.73
N ASP A 77 -29.28 -7.70 8.49
CA ASP A 77 -28.44 -6.53 8.18
C ASP A 77 -29.07 -5.23 8.67
N ASN A 78 -28.28 -4.40 9.37
CA ASN A 78 -28.66 -3.03 9.71
C ASN A 78 -28.04 -2.06 8.70
N PRO A 79 -28.81 -1.12 8.12
CA PRO A 79 -28.40 -0.29 6.97
C PRO A 79 -27.34 0.79 7.27
N LYS A 80 -26.67 0.76 8.43
CA LYS A 80 -25.74 1.81 8.88
C LYS A 80 -24.25 1.47 8.67
N ASP A 81 -23.91 0.30 8.17
CA ASP A 81 -22.50 -0.10 8.01
C ASP A 81 -21.89 0.52 6.75
N ILE A 82 -20.85 1.34 6.92
CA ILE A 82 -20.08 1.97 5.84
C ILE A 82 -19.50 0.90 4.88
N LEU A 83 -19.17 -0.29 5.39
CA LEU A 83 -18.64 -1.40 4.57
C LEU A 83 -19.71 -2.11 3.74
N ALA A 84 -21.01 -1.89 4.01
CA ALA A 84 -22.09 -2.51 3.22
C ALA A 84 -22.03 -2.10 1.74
N VAL A 85 -21.50 -0.91 1.43
CA VAL A 85 -21.30 -0.43 0.05
C VAL A 85 -20.31 -1.30 -0.73
N ASN A 86 -19.37 -1.94 -0.03
CA ASN A 86 -18.34 -2.78 -0.64
C ASN A 86 -18.80 -4.22 -0.90
N GLN A 87 -19.91 -4.62 -0.28
CA GLN A 87 -20.49 -5.95 -0.45
C GLN A 87 -21.03 -6.12 -1.87
N ASN A 88 -20.42 -7.03 -2.62
CA ASN A 88 -20.83 -7.34 -3.97
C ASN A 88 -20.97 -8.85 -4.14
N PHE A 89 -22.20 -9.36 -4.13
CA PHE A 89 -22.52 -10.77 -4.34
C PHE A 89 -22.92 -11.09 -5.80
N LYS A 90 -22.90 -10.09 -6.69
CA LYS A 90 -23.29 -10.27 -8.10
C LYS A 90 -22.42 -11.31 -8.81
N TRP A 91 -21.16 -11.47 -8.39
CA TRP A 91 -20.22 -12.41 -8.99
C TRP A 91 -20.68 -13.87 -8.91
N TYR A 92 -21.45 -14.26 -7.88
CA TYR A 92 -22.05 -15.59 -7.82
C TYR A 92 -23.56 -15.59 -8.07
N GLN A 93 -24.28 -14.57 -7.61
CA GLN A 93 -25.74 -14.52 -7.78
C GLN A 93 -26.15 -14.42 -9.25
N LYS A 94 -25.45 -13.58 -10.03
CA LYS A 94 -25.75 -13.33 -11.45
C LYS A 94 -24.98 -14.25 -12.41
N ASN A 95 -24.02 -15.04 -11.91
CA ASN A 95 -23.30 -15.99 -12.75
C ASN A 95 -24.20 -17.19 -13.07
N LYS A 96 -24.39 -17.48 -14.37
CA LYS A 96 -25.22 -18.60 -14.86
C LYS A 96 -24.50 -19.94 -14.77
N ASN A 97 -23.18 -19.94 -14.70
CA ASN A 97 -22.37 -21.17 -14.61
C ASN A 97 -22.40 -21.78 -13.22
N ILE A 98 -22.82 -21.03 -12.19
CA ILE A 98 -22.91 -21.54 -10.82
C ILE A 98 -24.25 -22.23 -10.62
N SER A 99 -24.20 -23.45 -10.12
CA SER A 99 -25.37 -24.28 -9.85
C SER A 99 -26.25 -23.67 -8.76
N SER A 100 -27.53 -24.02 -8.76
CA SER A 100 -28.49 -23.58 -7.74
C SER A 100 -28.04 -23.99 -6.34
N GLU A 101 -27.49 -25.19 -6.19
CA GLU A 101 -26.98 -25.74 -4.93
C GLU A 101 -25.83 -24.89 -4.38
N ASN A 102 -24.88 -24.48 -5.23
CA ASN A 102 -23.77 -23.63 -4.80
C ASN A 102 -24.21 -22.20 -4.49
N LYS A 103 -25.21 -21.66 -5.21
CA LYS A 103 -25.79 -20.35 -4.85
C LYS A 103 -26.46 -20.39 -3.48
N ILE A 104 -27.24 -21.44 -3.21
CA ILE A 104 -27.87 -21.66 -1.90
C ILE A 104 -26.79 -21.75 -0.82
N ARG A 105 -25.76 -22.58 -1.03
CA ARG A 105 -24.64 -22.72 -0.08
C ARG A 105 -23.97 -21.38 0.25
N LEU A 106 -23.65 -20.56 -0.76
CA LEU A 106 -23.01 -19.25 -0.54
C LEU A 106 -23.94 -18.27 0.19
N ASN A 107 -25.24 -18.26 -0.14
CA ASN A 107 -26.21 -17.45 0.58
C ASN A 107 -26.36 -17.91 2.05
N ASP A 108 -26.38 -19.22 2.30
CA ASP A 108 -26.47 -19.78 3.66
C ASP A 108 -25.24 -19.39 4.49
N ILE A 109 -24.04 -19.43 3.91
CA ILE A 109 -22.81 -18.96 4.56
C ILE A 109 -22.95 -17.49 4.98
N TYR A 110 -23.40 -16.62 4.07
CA TYR A 110 -23.55 -15.19 4.36
C TYR A 110 -24.63 -14.93 5.42
N ASN A 111 -25.76 -15.63 5.32
CA ASN A 111 -26.88 -15.47 6.24
C ASN A 111 -26.55 -15.96 7.65
N HIS A 112 -25.70 -16.97 7.79
CA HIS A 112 -25.32 -17.53 9.10
C HIS A 112 -23.91 -17.11 9.54
N ARG A 113 -23.39 -16.03 8.96
CA ARG A 113 -22.07 -15.49 9.29
C ARG A 113 -21.98 -15.08 10.76
N PHE A 114 -20.76 -15.01 11.26
CA PHE A 114 -20.51 -14.55 12.61
C PHE A 114 -20.64 -13.02 12.70
N VAL A 115 -21.47 -12.53 13.63
CA VAL A 115 -21.57 -11.11 13.99
C VAL A 115 -21.37 -11.01 15.50
N THR A 116 -20.37 -10.24 15.92
CA THR A 116 -20.03 -10.04 17.33
C THR A 116 -20.25 -8.57 17.69
N GLU A 117 -20.94 -8.34 18.81
CA GLU A 117 -21.14 -7.00 19.40
C GLU A 117 -20.00 -6.59 20.36
N THR A 118 -19.05 -7.48 20.66
CA THR A 118 -18.02 -7.24 21.69
C THR A 118 -16.61 -7.50 21.19
N GLU A 119 -15.74 -6.49 21.30
CA GLU A 119 -14.30 -6.58 21.05
C GLU A 119 -13.57 -7.42 22.12
N LYS A 120 -13.74 -8.73 22.12
CA LYS A 120 -12.73 -9.59 22.79
C LYS A 120 -11.61 -9.85 21.81
N LYS A 121 -10.59 -8.99 21.86
CA LYS A 121 -9.29 -9.23 21.21
C LYS A 121 -8.54 -10.33 21.96
N ASP A 122 -8.95 -11.57 21.79
CA ASP A 122 -8.00 -12.66 22.01
C ASP A 122 -6.96 -12.56 20.90
N LYS A 123 -5.71 -12.28 21.28
CA LYS A 123 -4.57 -12.32 20.37
C LYS A 123 -4.48 -13.74 19.84
N GLN A 124 -4.92 -13.93 18.60
CA GLN A 124 -4.63 -15.16 17.88
C GLN A 124 -3.11 -15.26 17.75
N SER A 125 -2.55 -16.40 18.18
CA SER A 125 -1.13 -16.71 18.01
C SER A 125 -0.74 -16.49 16.55
N ASP A 126 0.35 -15.75 16.31
CA ASP A 126 0.95 -15.66 14.99
C ASP A 126 1.09 -17.09 14.45
N SER A 127 0.50 -17.33 13.28
CA SER A 127 0.73 -18.60 12.57
C SER A 127 2.22 -18.69 12.29
N LYS A 128 2.78 -19.91 12.36
CA LYS A 128 4.18 -20.14 12.00
C LYS A 128 4.41 -19.57 10.60
N THR A 129 5.14 -18.48 10.52
CA THR A 129 5.52 -17.86 9.25
C THR A 129 6.48 -18.80 8.54
N ASN A 130 6.09 -19.30 7.37
CA ASN A 130 7.03 -19.93 6.46
C ASN A 130 8.05 -18.85 6.06
N GLU A 131 9.27 -18.95 6.59
CA GLU A 131 10.35 -18.04 6.25
C GLU A 131 10.92 -18.43 4.88
N PHE A 132 10.58 -17.66 3.85
CA PHE A 132 11.24 -17.74 2.54
C PHE A 132 12.54 -16.94 2.57
N LYS A 133 13.59 -17.45 1.93
CA LYS A 133 14.83 -16.69 1.78
C LYS A 133 14.58 -15.45 0.91
N LYS A 134 15.35 -14.38 1.16
CA LYS A 134 15.23 -13.11 0.43
C LYS A 134 15.17 -13.29 -1.09
N ASP A 135 16.12 -14.05 -1.63
CA ASP A 135 16.30 -14.19 -3.09
C ASP A 135 15.51 -15.37 -3.68
N GLU A 136 14.79 -16.11 -2.84
CA GLU A 136 13.95 -17.23 -3.28
C GLU A 136 12.66 -16.69 -3.90
N ASN A 137 12.40 -17.07 -5.16
CA ASN A 137 11.10 -16.80 -5.77
C ASN A 137 10.03 -17.67 -5.10
N LEU A 138 8.92 -17.06 -4.72
CA LEU A 138 7.87 -17.77 -3.99
C LEU A 138 7.19 -18.80 -4.91
N PRO A 139 6.81 -19.98 -4.37
CA PRO A 139 5.95 -20.90 -5.09
C PRO A 139 4.67 -20.22 -5.56
N LEU A 140 4.17 -20.60 -6.74
CA LEU A 140 2.98 -19.99 -7.35
C LEU A 140 1.80 -19.88 -6.37
N ALA A 141 1.51 -20.96 -5.63
CA ALA A 141 0.43 -21.00 -4.65
C ALA A 141 0.56 -19.91 -3.56
N HIS A 142 1.79 -19.61 -3.10
CA HIS A 142 2.05 -18.56 -2.11
C HIS A 142 1.95 -17.15 -2.72
N ARG A 143 2.35 -16.99 -3.99
CA ARG A 143 2.16 -15.72 -4.71
C ARG A 143 0.68 -15.40 -4.88
N LEU A 144 -0.12 -16.39 -5.28
CA LEU A 144 -1.57 -16.26 -5.41
C LEU A 144 -2.23 -16.03 -4.04
N LEU A 145 -1.76 -16.67 -2.96
CA LEU A 145 -2.26 -16.42 -1.60
C LEU A 145 -2.02 -14.98 -1.16
N ALA A 146 -0.82 -14.45 -1.38
CA ALA A 146 -0.49 -13.07 -1.03
C ALA A 146 -1.37 -12.07 -1.81
N LEU A 147 -1.59 -12.30 -3.11
CA LEU A 147 -2.53 -11.50 -3.88
C LEU A 147 -3.97 -11.64 -3.38
N ALA A 148 -4.40 -12.86 -3.04
CA ALA A 148 -5.76 -13.11 -2.53
C ALA A 148 -5.99 -12.36 -1.23
N LYS A 149 -4.99 -12.33 -0.34
CA LYS A 149 -5.02 -11.58 0.92
C LYS A 149 -5.11 -10.08 0.68
N LEU A 150 -4.32 -9.51 -0.23
CA LEU A 150 -4.40 -8.09 -0.56
C LEU A 150 -5.76 -7.72 -1.19
N GLN A 151 -6.21 -8.50 -2.17
CA GLN A 151 -7.53 -8.30 -2.78
C GLN A 151 -8.64 -8.46 -1.75
N GLY A 152 -8.53 -9.41 -0.83
CA GLY A 152 -9.48 -9.62 0.24
C GLY A 152 -9.51 -8.46 1.24
N ALA A 153 -8.36 -7.90 1.60
CA ALA A 153 -8.29 -6.70 2.43
C ALA A 153 -9.00 -5.52 1.74
N ILE A 154 -8.76 -5.33 0.44
CA ILE A 154 -9.45 -4.30 -0.36
C ILE A 154 -10.95 -4.58 -0.44
N ASP A 155 -11.34 -5.83 -0.71
CA ASP A 155 -12.72 -6.17 -1.01
C ASP A 155 -13.64 -6.11 0.21
N TYR A 156 -13.11 -6.42 1.40
CA TYR A 156 -13.91 -6.67 2.62
C TYR A 156 -13.56 -5.75 3.79
N LEU A 157 -12.36 -5.18 3.85
CA LEU A 157 -11.89 -4.37 5.00
C LEU A 157 -11.63 -2.91 4.65
N TYR A 158 -11.41 -2.59 3.38
CA TYR A 158 -11.04 -1.24 2.96
C TYR A 158 -12.28 -0.33 2.82
N PRO A 159 -12.46 0.71 3.67
CA PRO A 159 -13.68 1.51 3.67
C PRO A 159 -13.90 2.29 2.38
N HIS A 160 -12.84 2.59 1.62
CA HIS A 160 -12.91 3.45 0.43
C HIS A 160 -12.90 2.71 -0.90
N LYS A 161 -13.13 1.40 -0.91
CA LYS A 161 -13.19 0.61 -2.16
C LYS A 161 -14.18 1.18 -3.18
N TYR A 162 -15.31 1.73 -2.75
CA TYR A 162 -16.29 2.38 -3.64
C TYR A 162 -15.76 3.62 -4.39
N LEU A 163 -14.65 4.21 -3.94
CA LEU A 163 -13.96 5.32 -4.60
C LEU A 163 -12.91 4.83 -5.62
N MET A 164 -12.56 3.54 -5.60
CA MET A 164 -11.58 2.98 -6.53
C MET A 164 -12.11 2.99 -7.97
N ASP A 165 -11.18 3.04 -8.91
CA ASP A 165 -11.45 2.95 -10.34
C ASP A 165 -12.36 1.76 -10.68
N LYS A 166 -13.39 1.98 -11.50
CA LYS A 166 -14.32 0.93 -11.95
C LYS A 166 -13.61 -0.22 -12.67
N ASN A 167 -12.44 0.04 -13.25
CA ASN A 167 -11.62 -0.95 -13.93
C ASN A 167 -10.63 -1.67 -12.99
N ALA A 168 -10.68 -1.42 -11.68
CA ALA A 168 -9.77 -2.05 -10.72
C ALA A 168 -9.81 -3.58 -10.77
N GLU A 169 -10.99 -4.19 -11.00
CA GLU A 169 -11.10 -5.66 -11.13
C GLU A 169 -10.32 -6.20 -12.34
N VAL A 170 -10.36 -5.48 -13.48
CA VAL A 170 -9.60 -5.85 -14.68
C VAL A 170 -8.10 -5.69 -14.42
N TYR A 171 -7.71 -4.60 -13.77
CA TYR A 171 -6.33 -4.33 -13.39
C TYR A 171 -5.77 -5.39 -12.44
N PHE A 172 -6.51 -5.76 -11.39
CA PHE A 172 -6.11 -6.83 -10.48
C PHE A 172 -6.00 -8.17 -11.18
N SER A 173 -6.93 -8.47 -12.10
CA SER A 173 -6.85 -9.69 -12.91
C SER A 173 -5.56 -9.73 -13.74
N ASP A 174 -5.16 -8.61 -14.37
CA ASP A 174 -3.87 -8.51 -15.07
C ASP A 174 -2.67 -8.77 -14.14
N LEU A 175 -2.70 -8.25 -12.91
CA LEU A 175 -1.63 -8.49 -11.92
C LEU A 175 -1.58 -9.96 -11.44
N VAL A 176 -2.71 -10.67 -11.41
CA VAL A 176 -2.73 -12.13 -11.19
C VAL A 176 -2.00 -12.83 -12.32
N ASP A 177 -2.24 -12.45 -13.57
CA ASP A 177 -1.57 -13.04 -14.73
C ASP A 177 -0.05 -12.79 -14.70
N GLN A 178 0.36 -11.55 -14.40
CA GLN A 178 1.78 -11.23 -14.20
C GLN A 178 2.39 -12.07 -13.07
N SER A 179 1.64 -12.39 -12.02
CA SER A 179 2.12 -13.21 -10.89
C SER A 179 2.20 -14.71 -11.20
N ILE A 180 1.45 -15.19 -12.19
CA ILE A 180 1.61 -16.55 -12.71
C ILE A 180 2.96 -16.66 -13.42
N HIS A 181 3.30 -15.65 -14.22
CA HIS A 181 4.45 -15.68 -15.13
C HIS A 181 5.76 -15.11 -14.57
N CYS A 182 5.71 -14.36 -13.46
CA CYS A 182 6.93 -13.75 -12.92
C CYS A 182 7.94 -14.82 -12.48
N THR A 183 9.24 -14.54 -12.68
CA THR A 183 10.31 -15.54 -12.48
C THR A 183 11.21 -15.22 -11.29
N SER A 184 11.02 -14.05 -10.65
CA SER A 184 11.81 -13.62 -9.51
C SER A 184 10.96 -13.04 -8.38
N ARG A 185 11.49 -13.09 -7.15
CA ARG A 185 10.89 -12.43 -5.97
C ARG A 185 10.73 -10.93 -6.20
N LYS A 186 11.71 -10.28 -6.83
CA LYS A 186 11.67 -8.85 -7.14
C LYS A 186 10.51 -8.49 -8.06
N ASP A 187 10.30 -9.24 -9.13
CA ASP A 187 9.18 -9.01 -10.05
C ASP A 187 7.84 -9.20 -9.34
N PHE A 188 7.75 -10.20 -8.46
CA PHE A 188 6.57 -10.38 -7.62
C PHE A 188 6.35 -9.21 -6.65
N GLU A 189 7.40 -8.69 -6.01
CA GLU A 189 7.29 -7.52 -5.12
C GLU A 189 6.89 -6.24 -5.87
N ILE A 190 7.30 -6.07 -7.13
CA ILE A 190 6.79 -5.00 -8.01
C ILE A 190 5.28 -5.15 -8.22
N ILE A 191 4.80 -6.38 -8.45
CA ILE A 191 3.37 -6.64 -8.59
C ILE A 191 2.61 -6.32 -7.30
N LEU A 192 3.15 -6.71 -6.13
CA LEU A 192 2.55 -6.35 -4.84
C LEU A 192 2.47 -4.82 -4.65
N ALA A 193 3.52 -4.08 -5.01
CA ALA A 193 3.53 -2.63 -4.96
C ALA A 193 2.44 -2.02 -5.87
N LYS A 194 2.23 -2.58 -7.07
CA LYS A 194 1.14 -2.18 -7.99
C LYS A 194 -0.26 -2.43 -7.44
N VAL A 195 -0.47 -3.55 -6.72
CA VAL A 195 -1.76 -3.82 -6.06
C VAL A 195 -2.06 -2.75 -5.02
N VAL A 196 -1.07 -2.45 -4.17
CA VAL A 196 -1.22 -1.51 -3.05
C VAL A 196 -1.30 -0.06 -3.51
N SER A 197 -0.57 0.32 -4.55
CA SER A 197 -0.64 1.68 -5.13
C SER A 197 -2.04 2.01 -5.63
N LYS A 198 -2.77 1.02 -6.17
CA LYS A 198 -4.14 1.19 -6.67
C LYS A 198 -5.17 1.48 -5.58
N MET A 199 -4.83 1.28 -4.30
CA MET A 199 -5.68 1.73 -3.20
C MET A 199 -5.77 3.26 -3.11
N GLU A 200 -4.76 3.98 -3.62
CA GLU A 200 -4.65 5.44 -3.55
C GLU A 200 -4.87 5.96 -2.11
N ASP A 201 -4.22 5.32 -1.14
CA ASP A 201 -4.33 5.63 0.28
C ASP A 201 -2.93 5.91 0.88
N THR A 202 -2.76 7.11 1.41
CA THR A 202 -1.51 7.53 2.06
C THR A 202 -1.14 6.63 3.26
N HIS A 203 -2.09 5.99 3.95
CA HIS A 203 -1.77 5.04 5.02
C HIS A 203 -1.02 3.81 4.51
N SER A 204 -1.25 3.44 3.24
CA SER A 204 -0.57 2.35 2.56
C SER A 204 0.80 2.76 1.98
N PHE A 205 1.18 4.03 2.05
CA PHE A 205 2.44 4.52 1.50
C PHE A 205 3.65 3.75 2.05
N ARG A 206 3.66 3.40 3.35
CA ARG A 206 4.78 2.70 3.99
C ARG A 206 4.91 1.22 3.60
N PHE A 207 4.02 0.70 2.74
CA PHE A 207 4.11 -0.67 2.25
C PHE A 207 5.45 -0.95 1.55
N TYR A 208 6.00 0.00 0.80
CA TYR A 208 7.27 -0.20 0.10
C TYR A 208 8.44 -0.53 1.05
N ASP A 209 8.39 -0.08 2.30
CA ASP A 209 9.45 -0.35 3.29
C ASP A 209 9.49 -1.82 3.73
N GLN A 210 8.39 -2.55 3.51
CA GLN A 210 8.22 -3.96 3.85
C GLN A 210 8.73 -4.90 2.75
N LEU A 211 9.08 -4.38 1.57
CA LEU A 211 9.59 -5.17 0.44
C LEU A 211 11.08 -5.48 0.63
N ASN A 212 11.48 -6.70 0.29
CA ASN A 212 12.87 -7.13 0.40
C ASN A 212 13.79 -6.43 -0.61
N PHE A 213 13.29 -6.18 -1.81
CA PHE A 213 14.00 -5.54 -2.92
C PHE A 213 13.70 -4.04 -3.04
N LYS A 214 13.30 -3.38 -1.94
CA LYS A 214 12.92 -1.96 -1.96
C LYS A 214 14.02 -1.02 -2.49
N ASN A 215 15.29 -1.35 -2.29
CA ASN A 215 16.37 -0.49 -2.77
C ASN A 215 16.57 -0.63 -4.28
N GLU A 216 16.35 -1.82 -4.81
CA GLU A 216 16.45 -2.18 -6.21
C GLU A 216 15.23 -1.68 -6.99
N ILE A 217 14.02 -1.83 -6.44
CA ILE A 217 12.75 -1.40 -7.06
C ILE A 217 12.64 0.13 -7.09
N PHE A 218 13.00 0.80 -6.00
CA PHE A 218 12.81 2.25 -5.87
C PHE A 218 14.08 3.08 -6.11
N HIS A 219 15.19 2.42 -6.45
CA HIS A 219 16.47 3.04 -6.79
C HIS A 219 17.09 3.88 -5.66
N ARG A 220 17.20 3.29 -4.47
CA ARG A 220 17.55 4.01 -3.23
C ARG A 220 19.02 3.88 -2.81
N LEU A 221 19.91 3.40 -3.70
CA LEU A 221 21.31 3.13 -3.33
C LEU A 221 22.17 4.40 -3.28
N TYR A 222 21.86 5.40 -4.09
CA TYR A 222 22.65 6.61 -4.23
C TYR A 222 21.80 7.86 -3.95
N TYR A 223 22.38 8.81 -3.22
CA TYR A 223 21.72 10.05 -2.77
C TYR A 223 22.35 11.26 -3.46
N PRO A 224 21.56 12.30 -3.77
CA PRO A 224 22.10 13.49 -4.40
C PRO A 224 23.00 14.26 -3.43
N PRO A 225 23.98 15.03 -3.95
CA PRO A 225 24.81 15.92 -3.14
C PRO A 225 24.10 17.22 -2.72
N PHE A 226 22.79 17.33 -2.96
CA PHE A 226 21.96 18.50 -2.69
C PHE A 226 20.58 18.07 -2.19
N ASP A 227 19.88 18.96 -1.48
CA ASP A 227 18.46 18.81 -1.17
C ASP A 227 17.58 19.50 -2.22
N TYR A 228 16.34 19.06 -2.31
CA TYR A 228 15.42 19.50 -3.34
C TYR A 228 13.97 19.47 -2.86
N VAL A 229 13.10 20.15 -3.61
CA VAL A 229 11.65 19.94 -3.57
C VAL A 229 11.17 19.59 -4.97
N ILE A 230 10.20 18.69 -5.07
CA ILE A 230 9.65 18.27 -6.34
C ILE A 230 8.45 19.14 -6.70
N MET A 231 8.51 19.70 -7.90
CA MET A 231 7.37 20.28 -8.61
C MET A 231 6.91 19.29 -9.69
N THR A 232 5.78 19.56 -10.34
CA THR A 232 5.16 18.63 -11.30
C THR A 232 6.07 18.23 -12.46
N ASP A 233 6.99 19.10 -12.87
CA ASP A 233 7.83 18.96 -14.05
C ASP A 233 9.35 19.09 -13.77
N HIS A 234 9.75 19.45 -12.55
CA HIS A 234 11.15 19.63 -12.20
C HIS A 234 11.45 19.39 -10.72
N LEU A 235 12.72 19.13 -10.41
CA LEU A 235 13.27 19.22 -9.05
C LEU A 235 13.86 20.62 -8.87
N LEU A 236 13.41 21.36 -7.85
CA LEU A 236 14.02 22.62 -7.47
C LEU A 236 15.09 22.38 -6.41
N VAL A 237 16.35 22.70 -6.71
CA VAL A 237 17.45 22.58 -5.75
C VAL A 237 17.29 23.61 -4.65
N THR A 238 17.18 23.17 -3.39
CA THR A 238 16.94 24.07 -2.24
C THR A 238 18.18 24.27 -1.38
N LYS A 239 19.12 23.32 -1.38
CA LYS A 239 20.35 23.40 -0.59
C LYS A 239 21.45 22.52 -1.16
N LEU A 240 22.70 22.96 -1.07
CA LEU A 240 23.87 22.13 -1.38
C LEU A 240 24.32 21.42 -0.10
N ILE A 241 24.26 20.08 -0.07
CA ILE A 241 24.63 19.27 1.10
C ILE A 241 26.13 18.96 1.06
N LEU A 242 26.64 18.64 -0.13
CA LEU A 242 28.06 18.41 -0.43
C LEU A 242 28.51 19.46 -1.46
N PRO A 243 28.90 20.67 -1.00
CA PRO A 243 29.16 21.80 -1.89
C PRO A 243 30.28 21.55 -2.89
N GLU A 244 31.30 20.77 -2.53
CA GLU A 244 32.42 20.45 -3.43
C GLU A 244 31.98 19.63 -4.65
N ILE A 245 31.10 18.64 -4.45
CA ILE A 245 30.54 17.83 -5.55
C ILE A 245 29.64 18.71 -6.43
N CYS A 246 28.77 19.51 -5.79
CA CYS A 246 27.88 20.42 -6.51
C CYS A 246 28.64 21.45 -7.34
N SER A 247 29.72 22.03 -6.79
CA SER A 247 30.54 23.03 -7.47
C SER A 247 31.25 22.46 -8.69
N LYS A 248 31.78 21.23 -8.63
CA LYS A 248 32.38 20.54 -9.78
C LYS A 248 31.36 20.28 -10.89
N ALA A 249 30.11 20.03 -10.52
CA ALA A 249 29.00 19.80 -11.41
C ALA A 249 28.26 21.10 -11.82
N ASN A 250 28.72 22.27 -11.38
CA ASN A 250 28.08 23.57 -11.64
C ASN A 250 26.62 23.67 -11.14
N ILE A 251 26.26 22.98 -10.05
CA ILE A 251 24.90 22.94 -9.48
C ILE A 251 24.74 24.02 -8.40
N HIS A 252 23.67 24.81 -8.50
CA HIS A 252 23.39 25.93 -7.60
C HIS A 252 22.01 25.83 -6.93
N VAL A 253 21.86 26.51 -5.79
CA VAL A 253 20.54 26.66 -5.16
C VAL A 253 19.61 27.46 -6.07
N GLY A 254 18.41 26.94 -6.29
CA GLY A 254 17.35 27.46 -7.15
C GLY A 254 17.44 27.01 -8.60
N ASP A 255 18.36 26.11 -8.94
CA ASP A 255 18.37 25.42 -10.22
C ASP A 255 17.18 24.46 -10.34
N GLN A 256 16.64 24.35 -11.54
CA GLN A 256 15.52 23.45 -11.88
C GLN A 256 16.04 22.29 -12.70
N ILE A 257 16.00 21.07 -12.16
CA ILE A 257 16.38 19.85 -12.88
C ILE A 257 15.12 19.29 -13.55
N THR A 258 15.09 19.29 -14.88
CA THR A 258 13.93 18.88 -15.69
C THR A 258 14.04 17.45 -16.22
N GLU A 259 15.26 16.93 -16.37
CA GLU A 259 15.54 15.56 -16.78
C GLU A 259 16.67 14.93 -15.97
N ILE A 260 16.59 13.62 -15.75
CA ILE A 260 17.64 12.79 -15.15
C ILE A 260 17.92 11.63 -16.11
N ASN A 261 19.16 11.49 -16.56
CA ASN A 261 19.60 10.47 -17.50
C ASN A 261 18.72 10.41 -18.77
N GLY A 262 18.33 11.59 -19.27
CA GLY A 262 17.50 11.76 -20.46
C GLY A 262 16.01 11.48 -20.24
N LYS A 263 15.56 11.27 -19.00
CA LYS A 263 14.17 11.03 -18.65
C LYS A 263 13.54 12.21 -17.95
N ASN A 264 12.36 12.63 -18.39
CA ASN A 264 11.65 13.78 -17.80
C ASN A 264 11.21 13.49 -16.37
N ILE A 265 11.25 14.49 -15.48
CA ILE A 265 10.77 14.33 -14.10
C ILE A 265 9.30 13.89 -14.07
N SER A 266 8.45 14.42 -14.95
CA SER A 266 7.04 14.04 -15.04
C SER A 266 6.82 12.55 -15.38
N GLU A 267 7.67 11.98 -16.25
CA GLU A 267 7.64 10.54 -16.59
C GLU A 267 8.07 9.69 -15.39
N ILE A 268 9.14 10.10 -14.71
CA ILE A 268 9.60 9.44 -13.48
C ILE A 268 8.50 9.44 -12.42
N LEU A 269 7.86 10.60 -12.20
CA LEU A 269 6.76 10.73 -11.25
C LEU A 269 5.60 9.79 -11.57
N LYS A 270 5.24 9.67 -12.84
CA LYS A 270 4.19 8.75 -13.29
C LYS A 270 4.53 7.30 -12.93
N GLU A 271 5.75 6.86 -13.21
CA GLU A 271 6.20 5.50 -12.88
C GLU A 271 6.23 5.25 -11.38
N LYS A 272 6.69 6.22 -10.58
CA LYS A 272 6.70 6.09 -9.13
C LYS A 272 5.27 6.02 -8.56
N LYS A 273 4.32 6.72 -9.17
CA LYS A 273 2.89 6.67 -8.79
C LYS A 273 2.25 5.31 -9.07
N GLU A 274 2.75 4.55 -10.04
CA GLU A 274 2.30 3.16 -10.27
C GLU A 274 2.71 2.20 -9.14
N LEU A 275 3.68 2.58 -8.30
CA LEU A 275 4.25 1.73 -7.26
C LEU A 275 4.04 2.26 -5.83
N LEU A 276 3.60 3.51 -5.67
CA LEU A 276 3.44 4.17 -4.36
C LEU A 276 2.00 4.64 -4.17
N SER A 277 1.40 4.25 -3.04
CA SER A 277 0.02 4.59 -2.70
C SER A 277 -0.04 5.93 -1.96
N THR A 278 -0.85 6.87 -2.46
CA THR A 278 -1.10 8.17 -1.86
C THR A 278 -2.47 8.69 -2.27
N SER A 279 -3.13 9.44 -1.38
CA SER A 279 -4.51 9.91 -1.60
C SER A 279 -4.64 11.12 -2.51
N ASN A 280 -3.55 11.84 -2.77
CA ASN A 280 -3.53 12.98 -3.69
C ASN A 280 -2.10 13.28 -4.18
N SER A 281 -2.01 14.08 -5.23
CA SER A 281 -0.74 14.41 -5.89
C SER A 281 0.18 15.25 -5.00
N GLU A 282 -0.36 16.17 -4.20
CA GLU A 282 0.41 17.04 -3.31
C GLU A 282 1.13 16.22 -2.22
N THR A 283 0.40 15.27 -1.62
CA THR A 283 0.93 14.32 -0.63
C THR A 283 1.97 13.41 -1.26
N PHE A 284 1.73 12.95 -2.50
CA PHE A 284 2.71 12.20 -3.27
C PHE A 284 4.01 12.98 -3.41
N LEU A 285 3.96 14.19 -3.97
CA LEU A 285 5.12 15.06 -4.19
C LEU A 285 5.86 15.37 -2.89
N TYR A 286 5.13 15.67 -1.81
CA TYR A 286 5.71 15.92 -0.49
C TYR A 286 6.48 14.69 0.04
N LEU A 287 5.88 13.49 -0.04
CA LEU A 287 6.49 12.28 0.49
C LEU A 287 7.73 11.85 -0.29
N ILE A 288 7.70 11.93 -1.62
CA ILE A 288 8.85 11.56 -2.47
C ILE A 288 9.95 12.63 -2.49
N SER A 289 9.64 13.88 -2.13
CA SER A 289 10.65 14.95 -1.91
C SER A 289 11.47 14.75 -0.63
N ASP A 290 11.09 13.79 0.20
CA ASP A 290 11.84 13.48 1.41
C ASP A 290 13.21 12.86 1.07
N PHE A 291 14.26 13.62 1.36
CA PHE A 291 15.65 13.23 1.16
C PHE A 291 15.97 11.84 1.73
N GLN A 292 15.44 11.47 2.91
CA GLN A 292 15.72 10.17 3.54
C GLN A 292 14.97 9.03 2.85
N LYS A 293 13.80 9.30 2.28
CA LYS A 293 13.06 8.29 1.51
C LYS A 293 13.72 8.02 0.17
N ASN A 294 14.26 9.05 -0.49
CA ASN A 294 15.13 8.93 -1.67
C ASN A 294 14.46 8.18 -2.84
N LEU A 295 13.19 8.51 -3.14
CA LEU A 295 12.34 7.70 -4.02
C LEU A 295 12.24 8.18 -5.47
N ILE A 296 12.75 9.38 -5.78
CA ILE A 296 12.55 10.03 -7.08
C ILE A 296 13.52 9.56 -8.18
N TRP A 297 14.51 8.72 -7.89
CA TRP A 297 15.55 8.42 -8.89
C TRP A 297 15.11 7.36 -9.91
N PRO A 298 15.49 7.51 -11.19
CA PRO A 298 15.12 6.56 -12.25
C PRO A 298 16.01 5.30 -12.26
N ASP A 299 17.16 5.32 -11.59
CA ASP A 299 18.12 4.21 -11.56
C ASP A 299 19.08 4.28 -10.36
N ASN A 300 19.83 3.19 -10.17
CA ASN A 300 20.88 3.04 -9.17
C ASN A 300 22.29 3.39 -9.72
N LEU A 301 22.42 4.30 -10.69
CA LEU A 301 23.73 4.75 -11.15
C LEU A 301 24.37 5.74 -10.15
N ALA A 302 25.67 5.58 -9.91
CA ALA A 302 26.47 6.44 -9.05
C ALA A 302 26.72 7.83 -9.65
N ARG A 303 26.68 7.95 -10.98
CA ARG A 303 26.72 9.23 -11.69
C ARG A 303 25.41 9.42 -12.44
N LYS A 304 24.91 10.65 -12.45
CA LYS A 304 23.67 11.02 -13.13
C LYS A 304 23.91 12.28 -13.98
N SER A 305 23.41 12.22 -15.21
CA SER A 305 23.31 13.36 -16.11
C SER A 305 22.02 14.11 -15.83
N LEU A 306 22.13 15.37 -15.40
CA LEU A 306 21.03 16.24 -15.04
C LEU A 306 20.87 17.32 -16.11
N LYS A 307 19.67 17.48 -16.66
CA LYS A 307 19.34 18.66 -17.46
C LYS A 307 18.82 19.74 -16.55
N ILE A 308 19.56 20.84 -16.48
CA ILE A 308 19.34 21.91 -15.52
C ILE A 308 18.97 23.19 -16.25
N GLN A 309 17.91 23.84 -15.81
CA GLN A 309 17.60 25.23 -16.10
C GLN A 309 18.04 26.11 -14.92
N SER A 310 18.99 27.01 -15.15
CA SER A 310 19.44 27.94 -14.12
C SER A 310 18.40 29.03 -13.84
N LYS A 311 18.63 29.81 -12.77
CA LYS A 311 17.86 31.02 -12.45
C LYS A 311 17.78 32.02 -13.62
N ASP A 312 18.83 32.08 -14.45
CA ASP A 312 18.89 32.95 -15.64
C ASP A 312 18.22 32.31 -16.88
N LYS A 313 17.45 31.23 -16.69
CA LYS A 313 16.76 30.45 -17.73
C LYS A 313 17.70 29.79 -18.75
N LYS A 314 19.00 29.72 -18.48
CA LYS A 314 19.95 28.99 -19.32
C LYS A 314 19.82 27.49 -19.04
N THR A 315 19.75 26.70 -20.11
CA THR A 315 19.69 25.24 -19.99
C THR A 315 21.07 24.64 -20.28
N TYR A 316 21.52 23.71 -19.43
CA TYR A 316 22.78 22.99 -19.61
C TYR A 316 22.67 21.56 -19.05
N LEU A 317 23.57 20.70 -19.49
CA LEU A 317 23.73 19.37 -18.93
C LEU A 317 24.83 19.40 -17.86
N SER A 318 24.57 18.74 -16.74
CA SER A 318 25.49 18.59 -15.63
C SER A 318 25.64 17.12 -15.30
N ASP A 319 26.87 16.62 -15.27
CA ASP A 319 27.16 15.27 -14.79
C ASP A 319 27.64 15.35 -13.35
N THR A 320 26.91 14.72 -12.43
CA THR A 320 27.20 14.76 -11.00
C THR A 320 27.28 13.38 -10.39
N GLU A 321 28.17 13.24 -9.41
CA GLU A 321 28.24 12.08 -8.54
C GLU A 321 27.14 12.12 -7.50
N PHE A 322 26.50 10.98 -7.28
CA PHE A 322 25.62 10.70 -6.17
C PHE A 322 26.35 9.79 -5.19
N VAL A 323 26.03 9.94 -3.91
CA VAL A 323 26.78 9.33 -2.81
C VAL A 323 26.05 8.14 -2.20
N ASN A 324 26.80 7.09 -1.84
CA ASN A 324 26.28 5.91 -1.13
C ASN A 324 26.78 5.83 0.33
N PHE A 325 27.39 6.92 0.82
CA PHE A 325 27.86 7.11 2.19
C PHE A 325 28.85 6.05 2.71
N THR A 326 29.60 5.40 1.83
CA THR A 326 30.75 4.57 2.23
C THR A 326 31.90 5.42 2.80
N ASP A 327 31.99 6.67 2.38
CA ASP A 327 32.86 7.71 2.95
C ASP A 327 32.27 8.26 4.26
N LYS A 328 33.03 8.11 5.36
CA LYS A 328 32.64 8.56 6.71
C LYS A 328 32.49 10.08 6.81
N GLN A 329 33.29 10.87 6.08
CA GLN A 329 33.18 12.32 6.10
C GLN A 329 31.88 12.78 5.45
N GLN A 330 31.56 12.24 4.27
CA GLN A 330 30.31 12.50 3.57
C GLN A 330 29.10 12.09 4.42
N LEU A 331 29.16 10.90 5.04
CA LEU A 331 28.12 10.43 5.95
C LEU A 331 27.91 11.39 7.13
N GLY A 332 28.99 11.92 7.71
CA GLY A 332 28.94 12.90 8.81
C GLY A 332 28.21 14.18 8.42
N VAL A 333 28.54 14.76 7.26
CA VAL A 333 27.91 15.98 6.72
C VAL A 333 26.41 15.76 6.50
N VAL A 334 26.03 14.65 5.84
CA VAL A 334 24.62 14.36 5.54
C VAL A 334 23.83 14.05 6.81
N THR A 335 24.43 13.35 7.77
CA THR A 335 23.78 13.07 9.06
C THR A 335 23.48 14.37 9.81
N GLU A 336 24.42 15.30 9.85
CA GLU A 336 24.22 16.59 10.50
C GLU A 336 23.19 17.45 9.75
N TYR A 337 23.16 17.36 8.43
CA TYR A 337 22.11 17.98 7.62
C TYR A 337 20.71 17.48 8.02
N ILE A 338 20.52 16.15 8.06
CA ILE A 338 19.24 15.53 8.42
C ILE A 338 18.82 15.92 9.84
N ARG A 339 19.73 15.88 10.83
CA ARG A 339 19.44 16.29 12.21
C ARG A 339 18.95 17.73 12.28
N ASN A 340 19.62 18.65 11.57
CA ASN A 340 19.22 20.05 11.58
C ASN A 340 17.87 20.27 10.90
N LYS A 341 17.56 19.54 9.83
CA LYS A 341 16.23 19.56 9.20
C LYS A 341 15.13 19.07 10.16
N ILE A 342 15.40 18.00 10.92
CA ILE A 342 14.46 17.49 11.94
C ILE A 342 14.27 18.51 13.09
N ARG A 343 15.36 19.10 13.60
CA ARG A 343 15.31 20.12 14.66
C ARG A 343 14.49 21.34 14.23
N GLN A 344 14.70 21.85 13.02
CA GLN A 344 13.93 22.97 12.48
C GLN A 344 12.44 22.63 12.37
N LYS A 345 12.10 21.41 11.95
CA LYS A 345 10.70 20.96 11.91
C LYS A 345 10.05 20.95 13.29
N GLN A 346 10.80 20.58 14.33
CA GLN A 346 10.34 20.61 15.71
C GLN A 346 10.20 22.05 16.24
N GLN A 347 11.04 23.00 15.81
CA GLN A 347 10.96 24.40 16.24
C GLN A 347 9.69 25.14 15.78
N TYR A 348 8.98 24.65 14.77
CA TYR A 348 7.66 25.18 14.39
C TYR A 348 6.52 24.78 15.35
N THR A 349 6.81 24.08 16.45
CA THR A 349 5.84 23.92 17.54
C THR A 349 5.73 25.22 18.32
N ILE A 350 4.55 25.81 18.32
CA ILE A 350 4.24 26.99 19.14
C ILE A 350 4.02 26.49 20.58
N ASP A 351 5.02 26.65 21.43
CA ASP A 351 4.90 26.40 22.87
C ASP A 351 4.75 27.73 23.61
N HIS A 352 3.50 28.18 23.75
CA HIS A 352 3.18 29.41 24.47
C HIS A 352 1.93 29.20 25.32
N LYS A 353 2.01 29.56 26.60
CA LYS A 353 0.95 29.33 27.60
C LYS A 353 -0.43 29.91 27.23
N ASP A 354 -0.46 30.94 26.38
CA ASP A 354 -1.68 31.64 25.91
C ASP A 354 -2.16 31.16 24.53
N ILE A 355 -1.52 30.15 23.92
CA ILE A 355 -1.89 29.63 22.60
C ILE A 355 -2.28 28.15 22.74
N ALA A 356 -3.47 27.81 22.26
CA ALA A 356 -3.85 26.43 22.02
C ALA A 356 -3.33 26.00 20.64
N TYR A 357 -2.53 24.95 20.58
CA TYR A 357 -1.88 24.50 19.35
C TYR A 357 -2.33 23.09 19.00
N PHE A 358 -3.03 22.94 17.87
CA PHE A 358 -3.53 21.66 17.37
C PHE A 358 -2.82 21.29 16.06
N LYS A 359 -2.12 20.15 16.07
CA LYS A 359 -1.59 19.54 14.84
C LYS A 359 -2.65 18.64 14.24
N ILE A 360 -3.11 18.97 13.03
CA ILE A 360 -4.18 18.22 12.35
C ILE A 360 -3.74 16.76 12.12
N ASN A 361 -2.46 16.54 11.85
CA ASN A 361 -1.89 15.20 11.62
C ASN A 361 -1.62 14.40 12.92
N ASP A 362 -1.90 14.97 14.09
CA ASP A 362 -1.66 14.34 15.40
C ASP A 362 -2.96 14.20 16.21
N ALA A 363 -4.12 14.26 15.54
CA ALA A 363 -5.42 14.23 16.19
C ALA A 363 -5.63 12.96 17.06
N PHE A 364 -5.03 11.84 16.67
CA PHE A 364 -5.08 10.59 17.43
C PHE A 364 -4.29 10.65 18.76
N ALA A 365 -3.33 11.57 18.91
CA ALA A 365 -2.65 11.75 20.20
C ALA A 365 -3.60 12.24 21.29
N PHE A 366 -4.69 12.93 20.92
CA PHE A 366 -5.72 13.37 21.86
C PHE A 366 -6.61 12.23 22.34
N THR A 367 -6.64 11.10 21.63
CA THR A 367 -7.55 9.98 21.93
C THR A 367 -6.81 8.73 22.40
N ASN A 368 -5.48 8.71 22.29
CA ASN A 368 -4.67 7.55 22.64
C ASN A 368 -4.77 7.23 24.14
N ASN A 369 -5.03 5.94 24.43
CA ASN A 369 -5.15 5.39 25.79
C ASN A 369 -6.34 5.94 26.62
N ILE A 370 -7.34 6.53 25.97
CA ILE A 370 -8.59 6.92 26.63
C ILE A 370 -9.65 5.83 26.38
N PRO A 371 -10.29 5.30 27.43
CA PRO A 371 -11.44 4.41 27.27
C PRO A 371 -12.58 5.09 26.48
N ASP A 372 -13.25 4.36 25.59
CA ASP A 372 -14.29 4.91 24.72
C ASP A 372 -15.42 5.62 25.48
N ASP A 373 -15.77 5.13 26.67
CA ASP A 373 -16.79 5.72 27.55
C ASP A 373 -16.39 7.08 28.16
N LYS A 374 -15.11 7.45 28.05
CA LYS A 374 -14.54 8.72 28.57
C LYS A 374 -14.03 9.64 27.49
N LEU A 375 -14.14 9.24 26.23
CA LEU A 375 -13.59 9.99 25.11
C LEU A 375 -14.24 11.38 25.00
N ASP A 376 -15.56 11.46 25.13
CA ASP A 376 -16.30 12.72 25.03
C ASP A 376 -15.92 13.70 26.15
N GLU A 377 -15.86 13.23 27.41
CA GLU A 377 -15.44 14.05 28.55
C GLU A 377 -13.98 14.54 28.40
N HIS A 378 -13.11 13.68 27.88
CA HIS A 378 -11.71 14.03 27.63
C HIS A 378 -11.57 15.09 26.54
N MET A 379 -12.25 14.91 25.41
CA MET A 379 -12.26 15.87 24.32
C MET A 379 -12.86 17.21 24.76
N ASP A 380 -13.94 17.20 25.53
CA ASP A 380 -14.53 18.40 26.13
C ASP A 380 -13.54 19.14 27.03
N SER A 381 -12.75 18.40 27.82
CA SER A 381 -11.70 19.00 28.66
C SER A 381 -10.63 19.69 27.82
N ILE A 382 -10.17 19.06 26.73
CA ILE A 382 -9.19 19.63 25.80
C ILE A 382 -9.76 20.90 25.16
N PHE A 383 -11.01 20.88 24.71
CA PHE A 383 -11.64 22.05 24.10
C PHE A 383 -11.89 23.18 25.11
N ARG A 384 -12.25 22.86 26.35
CA ARG A 384 -12.37 23.85 27.43
C ARG A 384 -11.04 24.51 27.73
N GLU A 385 -9.97 23.72 27.87
CA GLU A 385 -8.62 24.26 28.06
C GLU A 385 -8.22 25.16 26.88
N ALA A 386 -8.41 24.70 25.65
CA ALA A 386 -8.10 25.48 24.46
C ALA A 386 -8.90 26.80 24.37
N SER A 387 -10.18 26.78 24.74
CA SER A 387 -11.04 27.97 24.76
C SER A 387 -10.64 29.02 25.80
N SER A 388 -9.91 28.61 26.84
CA SER A 388 -9.36 29.53 27.85
C SER A 388 -8.09 30.25 27.37
N LYS A 389 -7.50 29.83 26.25
CA LYS A 389 -6.31 30.46 25.65
C LYS A 389 -6.70 31.70 24.86
N LYS A 390 -5.76 32.63 24.68
CA LYS A 390 -6.02 33.89 23.94
C LYS A 390 -6.06 33.68 22.42
N LEU A 391 -5.44 32.62 21.93
CA LEU A 391 -5.30 32.32 20.51
C LEU A 391 -5.37 30.82 20.27
N LEU A 392 -6.00 30.45 19.15
CA LEU A 392 -6.08 29.08 18.68
C LEU A 392 -5.33 28.97 17.35
N SER A 393 -4.43 28.00 17.24
CA SER A 393 -3.66 27.73 16.03
C SER A 393 -3.91 26.30 15.57
N LEU A 394 -4.35 26.14 14.32
CA LEU A 394 -4.52 24.87 13.62
C LEU A 394 -3.50 24.81 12.47
N ILE A 395 -2.68 23.76 12.44
CA ILE A 395 -1.69 23.53 11.38
C ILE A 395 -1.75 22.10 10.87
#